data_AF-A0A2D5E0A7-F1
#
_entry.id   AF-A0A2D5E0A7-F1
#
_cell.length_a   1.000
_cell.length_b   1.000
_cell.length_c   1.000
_cell.angle_alpha   90.00
_cell.angle_beta   90.00
_cell.angle_gamma   90.00
#
_symmetry.space_group_name_H-M   'P 1'
#
loop_
_entity.id
_entity.type
_entity.pdbx_description
1 polymer ?
#
loop_
_entity_poly.entity_id
_entity_poly.type
_entity_poly.pdbx_seq_one_letter_code
_entity_poly.pdbx_strand_id
1 'polypeptide(L)'
;MNMRFQLYSLACLLMAFFGSATAQNSCFQYTGDAGGFGLSVETFATDGVSGMTTYRVYVTTPNTTDFVSAVIGDSDTPLFINSTSSFYQDDLGGTTPASINPLFFSVPGFESSQYDSWVTIGIEQQPDLAAGQTEVSVLVDPNVSSWEVAFGAGSNLDISSPIGGGWYILNSSVNGVSGDDQKVLIAQLTTAGEISGQFFIQIFPEGDQSQLIESSFGFAQISCGVDGCTDQAACNYDIDATSDDGTCTYAAANFDCDGNCTFSENEGAHVRAHERTQTLEATSIRHMAGRAARREL
;
A
#
# COMPACT_ATOMS: atom_id res chain seq x y z
N MET A 1 -56.79 -13.64 -20.22
CA MET A 1 -55.79 -13.58 -21.29
C MET A 1 -54.51 -13.06 -20.65
N ASN A 2 -53.48 -13.92 -20.64
CA ASN A 2 -52.31 -13.85 -19.76
C ASN A 2 -51.36 -12.71 -20.12
N MET A 3 -50.90 -11.97 -19.11
CA MET A 3 -49.70 -11.13 -19.20
C MET A 3 -48.87 -11.28 -17.93
N ARG A 4 -48.34 -12.49 -17.74
CA ARG A 4 -47.33 -12.86 -16.74
C ARG A 4 -46.24 -13.68 -17.43
N PHE A 5 -45.46 -13.04 -18.30
CA PHE A 5 -44.29 -13.64 -18.93
C PHE A 5 -43.39 -12.51 -19.41
N GLN A 6 -42.37 -12.15 -18.61
CA GLN A 6 -41.07 -11.55 -19.04
C GLN A 6 -40.21 -10.94 -17.91
N LEU A 7 -40.39 -11.34 -16.65
CA LEU A 7 -39.52 -10.88 -15.54
C LEU A 7 -38.40 -11.87 -15.15
N TYR A 8 -38.14 -12.92 -15.94
CA TYR A 8 -37.19 -13.99 -15.59
C TYR A 8 -35.96 -14.13 -16.51
N SER A 9 -35.53 -13.10 -17.25
CA SER A 9 -34.37 -13.24 -18.15
C SER A 9 -33.39 -12.06 -18.18
N LEU A 10 -33.43 -11.16 -17.20
CA LEU A 10 -32.49 -10.02 -17.12
C LEU A 10 -31.80 -9.90 -15.75
N ALA A 11 -31.63 -11.02 -15.04
CA ALA A 11 -30.85 -11.10 -13.80
C ALA A 11 -29.67 -12.09 -13.91
N CYS A 12 -29.39 -12.62 -15.11
CA CYS A 12 -28.36 -13.65 -15.33
C CYS A 12 -27.28 -13.22 -16.34
N LEU A 13 -27.20 -11.93 -16.70
CA LEU A 13 -26.26 -11.42 -17.70
C LEU A 13 -25.49 -10.18 -17.21
N LEU A 14 -25.11 -10.18 -15.93
CA LEU A 14 -24.24 -9.14 -15.35
C LEU A 14 -23.41 -9.68 -14.17
N MET A 15 -22.91 -10.90 -14.34
CA MET A 15 -21.80 -11.41 -13.54
C MET A 15 -20.74 -11.99 -14.50
N ALA A 16 -19.48 -11.78 -14.14
CA ALA A 16 -18.26 -12.17 -14.85
C ALA A 16 -17.75 -11.19 -15.92
N PHE A 17 -17.49 -9.94 -15.50
CA PHE A 17 -16.24 -9.25 -15.84
C PHE A 17 -15.77 -8.43 -14.62
N PHE A 18 -15.65 -9.10 -13.48
CA PHE A 18 -14.61 -8.69 -12.53
C PHE A 18 -13.41 -9.52 -12.92
N GLY A 19 -12.49 -8.91 -13.67
CA GLY A 19 -11.13 -9.46 -13.72
C GLY A 19 -10.69 -9.59 -12.27
N SER A 20 -10.35 -10.81 -11.87
CA SER A 20 -9.64 -11.06 -10.62
C SER A 20 -8.32 -10.31 -10.72
N ALA A 21 -8.30 -9.04 -10.34
CA ALA A 21 -7.10 -8.43 -9.84
C ALA A 21 -6.81 -9.18 -8.55
N THR A 22 -6.02 -10.25 -8.65
CA THR A 22 -5.36 -10.82 -7.48
C THR A 22 -4.72 -9.64 -6.77
N ALA A 23 -5.08 -9.42 -5.50
CA ALA A 23 -4.51 -8.37 -4.67
C ALA A 23 -3.03 -8.69 -4.44
N GLN A 24 -2.18 -8.53 -5.45
CA GLN A 24 -0.74 -8.61 -5.26
C GLN A 24 -0.37 -7.40 -4.43
N ASN A 25 0.06 -7.62 -3.19
CA ASN A 25 0.75 -6.57 -2.46
C ASN A 25 2.03 -6.27 -3.25
N SER A 26 2.09 -5.09 -3.86
CA SER A 26 3.33 -4.60 -4.46
C SER A 26 4.32 -4.34 -3.33
N CYS A 27 5.43 -5.08 -3.33
CA CYS A 27 6.58 -4.76 -2.46
C CYS A 27 7.62 -3.99 -3.25
N PHE A 28 8.56 -3.41 -2.51
CA PHE A 28 9.68 -2.67 -3.08
C PHE A 28 10.99 -3.23 -2.54
N GLN A 29 11.92 -3.52 -3.45
CA GLN A 29 13.32 -3.71 -3.11
C GLN A 29 14.03 -2.38 -3.22
N TYR A 30 14.85 -2.05 -2.23
CA TYR A 30 15.63 -0.83 -2.20
C TYR A 30 17.12 -1.14 -2.35
N THR A 31 17.84 -0.24 -3.01
CA THR A 31 19.29 -0.27 -3.15
C THR A 31 19.87 1.09 -2.75
N GLY A 32 21.11 1.08 -2.29
CA GLY A 32 21.76 2.27 -1.75
C GLY A 32 21.39 2.50 -0.29
N ASP A 33 22.41 2.63 0.54
CA ASP A 33 22.35 3.15 1.90
C ASP A 33 23.60 3.98 2.09
N ALA A 34 23.44 5.22 2.55
CA ALA A 34 24.57 6.10 2.81
C ALA A 34 24.29 6.81 4.13
N GLY A 35 24.94 6.40 5.21
CA GLY A 35 24.81 7.08 6.51
C GLY A 35 23.41 6.99 7.14
N GLY A 36 22.62 5.94 6.83
CA GLY A 36 21.24 5.79 7.30
C GLY A 36 20.19 6.48 6.43
N PHE A 37 20.62 7.14 5.35
CA PHE A 37 19.71 7.63 4.32
C PHE A 37 19.34 6.50 3.36
N GLY A 38 18.09 6.51 2.90
CA GLY A 38 17.55 5.49 2.01
C GLY A 38 16.32 5.98 1.25
N LEU A 39 15.59 5.04 0.65
CA LEU A 39 14.31 5.31 -0.01
C LEU A 39 13.19 4.51 0.65
N SER A 40 11.99 5.09 0.60
CA SER A 40 10.74 4.37 0.81
C SER A 40 9.73 4.75 -0.24
N VAL A 41 8.93 3.78 -0.68
CA VAL A 41 7.85 3.99 -1.64
C VAL A 41 6.56 3.58 -0.97
N GLU A 42 5.57 4.46 -1.01
CA GLU A 42 4.27 4.27 -0.38
C GLU A 42 3.15 4.38 -1.40
N THR A 43 2.13 3.54 -1.26
CA THR A 43 0.91 3.66 -2.05
C THR A 43 0.08 4.82 -1.50
N PHE A 44 -0.10 5.87 -2.29
CA PHE A 44 -0.93 7.01 -1.93
C PHE A 44 -2.41 6.76 -2.23
N ALA A 45 -2.71 6.20 -3.40
CA ALA A 45 -4.06 5.87 -3.81
C ALA A 45 -4.08 4.72 -4.83
N THR A 46 -5.12 3.90 -4.78
CA THR A 46 -5.44 2.90 -5.80
C THR A 46 -6.73 3.29 -6.48
N ASP A 47 -6.81 3.15 -7.80
CA ASP A 47 -8.00 3.43 -8.60
C ASP A 47 -8.50 4.88 -8.49
N GLY A 48 -7.63 5.82 -8.09
CA GLY A 48 -7.89 7.26 -8.13
C GLY A 48 -8.01 7.78 -9.57
N VAL A 49 -7.19 7.21 -10.45
CA VAL A 49 -7.41 7.16 -11.90
C VAL A 49 -7.71 5.72 -12.24
N SER A 50 -8.77 5.48 -13.01
CA SER A 50 -9.30 4.11 -13.21
C SER A 50 -8.23 3.14 -13.71
N GLY A 51 -8.01 2.06 -12.96
CA GLY A 51 -7.02 1.02 -13.25
C GLY A 51 -5.56 1.40 -12.99
N MET A 52 -5.29 2.53 -12.31
CA MET A 52 -3.94 2.98 -11.98
C MET A 52 -3.71 3.04 -10.47
N THR A 53 -2.43 3.00 -10.08
CA THR A 53 -2.00 3.20 -8.70
C THR A 53 -1.09 4.43 -8.65
N THR A 54 -1.31 5.29 -7.65
CA THR A 54 -0.48 6.45 -7.34
C THR A 54 0.47 6.07 -6.21
N TYR A 55 1.76 6.20 -6.47
CA TYR A 55 2.85 5.96 -5.54
C TYR A 55 3.52 7.28 -5.16
N ARG A 56 4.02 7.35 -3.93
CA ARG A 56 4.88 8.44 -3.45
C ARG A 56 6.23 7.88 -3.07
N VAL A 57 7.28 8.50 -3.61
CA VAL A 57 8.67 8.12 -3.38
C VAL A 57 9.29 9.13 -2.42
N TYR A 58 9.84 8.63 -1.32
CA TYR A 58 10.44 9.43 -0.26
C TYR A 58 11.91 9.06 -0.08
N VAL A 59 12.72 10.04 0.30
CA VAL A 59 14.01 9.83 0.93
C VAL A 59 13.77 9.64 2.42
N THR A 60 14.19 8.52 3.00
CA THR A 60 14.18 8.31 4.45
C THR A 60 15.45 8.88 5.05
N THR A 61 15.33 9.56 6.18
CA THR A 61 16.45 10.24 6.83
C THR A 61 16.65 9.72 8.26
N PRO A 62 17.89 9.75 8.79
CA PRO A 62 18.16 9.40 10.18
C PRO A 62 17.78 10.50 11.19
N ASN A 63 17.74 11.78 10.80
CA ASN A 63 17.45 12.91 11.67
C ASN A 63 16.37 13.83 11.08
N THR A 64 15.60 14.47 11.96
CA THR A 64 14.52 15.38 11.57
C THR A 64 15.00 16.70 10.94
N THR A 65 16.27 17.04 11.15
CA THR A 65 16.92 18.25 10.61
C THR A 65 17.71 17.99 9.33
N ASP A 66 17.75 16.75 8.84
CA ASP A 66 18.40 16.43 7.58
C ASP A 66 17.72 17.17 6.42
N PHE A 67 18.51 17.55 5.42
CA PHE A 67 18.03 18.36 4.30
C PHE A 67 18.35 17.71 2.97
N VAL A 68 17.31 17.45 2.16
CA VAL A 68 17.45 17.00 0.77
C VAL A 68 17.46 18.25 -0.13
N SER A 69 18.56 18.46 -0.85
CA SER A 69 18.75 19.69 -1.64
C SER A 69 18.48 19.50 -3.12
N ALA A 70 18.87 18.36 -3.69
CA ALA A 70 18.79 18.13 -5.11
C ALA A 70 18.66 16.64 -5.42
N VAL A 71 18.05 16.36 -6.56
CA VAL A 71 17.99 15.05 -7.17
C VAL A 71 18.43 15.25 -8.61
N ILE A 72 19.60 14.74 -8.94
CA ILE A 72 20.33 15.02 -10.17
C ILE A 72 20.80 13.73 -10.81
N GLY A 73 21.16 13.78 -12.09
CA GLY A 73 21.79 12.66 -12.78
C GLY A 73 22.57 13.13 -13.99
N ASP A 74 23.51 12.30 -14.42
CA ASP A 74 24.34 12.50 -15.61
C ASP A 74 24.77 11.13 -16.20
N SER A 75 25.72 11.14 -17.14
CA SER A 75 26.20 9.91 -17.76
C SER A 75 27.00 8.98 -16.84
N ASP A 76 27.57 9.51 -15.76
CA ASP A 76 28.36 8.72 -14.79
C ASP A 76 27.48 8.19 -13.65
N THR A 77 26.49 9.00 -13.25
CA THR A 77 25.51 8.73 -12.20
C THR A 77 24.09 8.91 -12.76
N PRO A 78 23.61 7.95 -13.56
CA PRO A 78 22.32 8.09 -14.23
C PRO A 78 21.18 8.13 -13.23
N LEU A 79 20.23 9.02 -13.50
CA LEU A 79 18.95 9.08 -12.81
C LEU A 79 17.87 8.61 -13.78
N PHE A 80 16.98 7.73 -13.32
CA PHE A 80 15.84 7.30 -14.11
C PHE A 80 14.64 6.92 -13.24
N ILE A 81 13.44 7.09 -13.81
CA ILE A 81 12.18 6.58 -13.28
C ILE A 81 11.45 5.90 -14.43
N ASN A 82 11.17 4.61 -14.25
CA ASN A 82 10.53 3.78 -15.24
C ASN A 82 9.19 3.27 -14.74
N SER A 83 8.23 3.20 -15.65
CA SER A 83 7.06 2.34 -15.53
C SER A 83 7.04 1.34 -16.69
N THR A 84 6.44 0.17 -16.47
CA THR A 84 6.12 -0.78 -17.55
C THR A 84 4.94 -0.31 -18.41
N SER A 85 4.27 0.77 -18.01
CA SER A 85 3.25 1.50 -18.79
C SER A 85 3.54 3.01 -18.80
N SER A 86 2.62 3.85 -19.29
CA SER A 86 2.77 5.30 -19.24
C SER A 86 2.51 5.86 -17.84
N PHE A 87 3.13 7.00 -17.52
CA PHE A 87 2.73 7.82 -16.39
C PHE A 87 1.49 8.64 -16.73
N TYR A 88 0.58 8.76 -15.77
CA TYR A 88 -0.57 9.65 -15.88
C TYR A 88 -0.13 11.10 -15.70
N GLN A 89 -0.59 11.96 -16.61
CA GLN A 89 -0.37 13.40 -16.61
C GLN A 89 -1.72 14.10 -16.73
N ASP A 90 -2.06 14.96 -15.78
CA ASP A 90 -3.28 15.76 -15.79
C ASP A 90 -3.06 17.09 -16.52
N ASP A 91 -4.07 17.59 -17.23
CA ASP A 91 -3.98 18.84 -17.99
C ASP A 91 -3.73 20.08 -17.11
N LEU A 92 -4.11 20.02 -15.82
CA LEU A 92 -3.82 21.06 -14.83
C LEU A 92 -2.51 20.81 -14.05
N GLY A 93 -1.85 19.69 -14.34
CA GLY A 93 -0.62 19.23 -13.73
C GLY A 93 0.63 19.96 -14.20
N GLY A 94 1.78 19.33 -13.98
CA GLY A 94 3.08 19.86 -14.38
C GLY A 94 4.23 18.95 -13.99
N THR A 95 5.44 19.22 -14.48
CA THR A 95 6.64 18.45 -14.11
C THR A 95 6.91 18.47 -12.60
N THR A 96 6.60 19.59 -11.96
CA THR A 96 6.66 19.79 -10.51
C THR A 96 5.27 20.13 -9.99
N PRO A 97 4.99 19.95 -8.68
CA PRO A 97 3.66 20.20 -8.15
C PRO A 97 3.31 21.70 -8.03
N ALA A 98 4.09 22.61 -8.60
CA ALA A 98 3.89 24.06 -8.50
C ALA A 98 2.54 24.54 -9.05
N SER A 99 1.96 23.81 -10.01
CA SER A 99 0.63 24.07 -10.58
C SER A 99 -0.50 23.35 -9.85
N ILE A 100 -0.19 22.39 -8.96
CA ILE A 100 -1.19 21.59 -8.26
C ILE A 100 -1.89 22.46 -7.20
N ASN A 101 -3.21 22.51 -7.28
CA ASN A 101 -4.06 23.30 -6.39
C ASN A 101 -5.11 22.42 -5.71
N PRO A 102 -5.06 22.24 -4.38
CA PRO A 102 -5.99 21.39 -3.64
C PRO A 102 -7.46 21.79 -3.77
N LEU A 103 -7.75 23.05 -4.14
CA LEU A 103 -9.12 23.49 -4.37
C LEU A 103 -9.79 22.69 -5.49
N PHE A 104 -9.04 22.18 -6.47
CA PHE A 104 -9.58 21.39 -7.58
C PHE A 104 -9.96 19.96 -7.21
N PHE A 105 -9.43 19.41 -6.11
CA PHE A 105 -9.66 18.01 -5.74
C PHE A 105 -11.12 17.72 -5.36
N SER A 106 -11.88 18.77 -5.02
CA SER A 106 -13.30 18.68 -4.66
C SER A 106 -14.24 19.16 -5.78
N VAL A 107 -13.70 19.59 -6.92
CA VAL A 107 -14.48 20.09 -8.05
C VAL A 107 -14.79 18.94 -9.01
N PRO A 108 -16.08 18.66 -9.27
CA PRO A 108 -16.48 17.64 -10.24
C PRO A 108 -15.83 17.81 -11.60
N GLY A 109 -15.11 16.78 -12.05
CA GLY A 109 -14.38 16.74 -13.31
C GLY A 109 -12.91 17.16 -13.22
N PHE A 110 -12.40 17.52 -12.04
CA PHE A 110 -11.00 17.90 -11.81
C PHE A 110 -10.35 17.12 -10.66
N GLU A 111 -11.03 16.11 -10.12
CA GLU A 111 -10.55 15.31 -9.00
C GLU A 111 -9.28 14.54 -9.35
N SER A 112 -9.07 14.24 -10.64
CA SER A 112 -7.91 13.50 -11.13
C SER A 112 -6.60 14.26 -10.98
N SER A 113 -6.64 15.59 -10.88
CA SER A 113 -5.45 16.44 -10.74
C SER A 113 -4.60 16.11 -9.51
N GLN A 114 -5.20 15.54 -8.45
CA GLN A 114 -4.44 15.11 -7.27
C GLN A 114 -3.55 13.89 -7.53
N TYR A 115 -3.82 13.14 -8.60
CA TYR A 115 -3.09 11.93 -8.99
C TYR A 115 -2.09 12.20 -10.13
N ASP A 116 -1.85 13.46 -10.49
CA ASP A 116 -0.84 13.83 -11.48
C ASP A 116 0.56 13.27 -11.12
N SER A 117 1.38 12.97 -12.12
CA SER A 117 2.74 12.46 -11.91
C SER A 117 3.77 13.57 -12.03
N TRP A 118 4.49 13.84 -10.94
CA TRP A 118 5.43 14.94 -10.84
C TRP A 118 6.64 14.58 -9.97
N VAL A 119 7.72 15.33 -10.15
CA VAL A 119 8.91 15.28 -9.28
C VAL A 119 8.92 16.49 -8.34
N THR A 120 9.48 16.32 -7.14
CA THR A 120 9.47 17.37 -6.12
C THR A 120 10.68 17.29 -5.20
N ILE A 121 10.77 18.25 -4.29
CA ILE A 121 11.46 18.12 -3.02
C ILE A 121 10.52 18.69 -1.97
N GLY A 122 9.88 17.81 -1.21
CA GLY A 122 9.06 18.08 -0.02
C GLY A 122 7.70 18.76 -0.20
N ILE A 123 7.44 19.44 -1.33
CA ILE A 123 6.12 20.05 -1.60
C ILE A 123 5.23 19.11 -2.41
N GLU A 124 3.92 19.19 -2.19
CA GLU A 124 2.90 18.36 -2.87
C GLU A 124 1.94 19.19 -3.74
N GLN A 125 2.12 20.51 -3.70
CA GLN A 125 1.25 21.51 -4.30
C GLN A 125 2.02 22.83 -4.49
N GLN A 126 1.33 23.87 -4.96
CA GLN A 126 1.87 25.22 -4.99
C GLN A 126 2.55 25.58 -3.64
N PRO A 127 3.80 26.09 -3.65
CA PRO A 127 4.55 26.31 -2.42
C PRO A 127 3.90 27.37 -1.53
N ASP A 128 3.84 27.09 -0.22
CA ASP A 128 3.46 28.06 0.79
C ASP A 128 4.64 28.97 1.13
N LEU A 129 4.74 30.09 0.40
CA LEU A 129 5.77 31.09 0.61
C LEU A 129 5.74 31.69 2.03
N ALA A 130 4.59 31.72 2.70
CA ALA A 130 4.48 32.22 4.07
C ALA A 130 5.06 31.25 5.10
N ALA A 131 5.02 29.94 4.80
CA ALA A 131 5.70 28.90 5.56
C ALA A 131 7.20 28.79 5.24
N GLY A 132 7.72 29.58 4.28
CA GLY A 132 9.12 29.54 3.86
C GLY A 132 9.41 28.48 2.79
N GLN A 133 8.37 27.96 2.14
CA GLN A 133 8.53 27.04 1.02
C GLN A 133 8.92 27.78 -0.26
N THR A 134 9.57 27.09 -1.19
CA THR A 134 9.91 27.62 -2.52
C THR A 134 9.47 26.69 -3.64
N GLU A 135 9.43 27.19 -4.87
CA GLU A 135 9.26 26.33 -6.04
C GLU A 135 10.49 25.42 -6.24
N VAL A 136 10.27 24.21 -6.75
CA VAL A 136 11.32 23.28 -7.15
C VAL A 136 11.83 23.68 -8.52
N SER A 137 13.14 23.94 -8.63
CA SER A 137 13.76 24.33 -9.89
C SER A 137 14.16 23.10 -10.70
N VAL A 138 13.85 23.12 -12.01
CA VAL A 138 14.20 22.03 -12.94
C VAL A 138 15.44 22.40 -13.74
N LEU A 139 16.37 21.46 -13.87
CA LEU A 139 17.60 21.54 -14.65
C LEU A 139 17.53 20.58 -15.83
N VAL A 140 17.83 21.11 -17.02
CA VAL A 140 17.69 20.39 -18.29
C VAL A 140 18.94 20.60 -19.13
N ASP A 141 19.37 19.56 -19.82
CA ASP A 141 20.43 19.67 -20.83
C ASP A 141 19.82 20.21 -22.15
N PRO A 142 20.24 21.40 -22.61
CA PRO A 142 19.67 22.01 -23.81
C PRO A 142 20.08 21.30 -25.13
N ASN A 143 20.97 20.32 -25.08
CA ASN A 143 21.52 19.63 -26.26
C ASN A 143 20.88 18.27 -26.54
N VAL A 144 20.03 17.77 -25.64
CA VAL A 144 19.28 16.52 -25.80
C VAL A 144 17.78 16.77 -25.70
N SER A 145 16.96 15.79 -26.09
CA SER A 145 15.53 15.82 -25.83
C SER A 145 15.28 15.94 -24.34
N SER A 146 14.62 17.02 -23.92
CA SER A 146 14.53 17.34 -22.51
C SER A 146 13.55 16.40 -21.79
N TRP A 147 14.03 15.84 -20.68
CA TRP A 147 13.37 14.76 -19.96
C TRP A 147 12.01 15.18 -19.43
N GLU A 148 11.84 16.45 -19.07
CA GLU A 148 10.62 17.03 -18.51
C GLU A 148 9.50 17.09 -19.54
N VAL A 149 9.84 17.28 -20.83
CA VAL A 149 8.85 17.24 -21.92
C VAL A 149 8.41 15.81 -22.18
N ALA A 150 9.33 14.86 -22.17
CA ALA A 150 9.00 13.44 -22.33
C ALA A 150 8.16 12.92 -21.15
N PHE A 151 8.56 13.23 -19.93
CA PHE A 151 7.87 12.86 -18.71
C PHE A 151 6.48 13.50 -18.62
N GLY A 152 6.36 14.80 -18.94
CA GLY A 152 5.09 15.51 -19.03
C GLY A 152 4.16 15.00 -20.14
N ALA A 153 4.67 14.17 -21.07
CA ALA A 153 3.87 13.44 -22.06
C ALA A 153 3.56 11.99 -21.63
N GLY A 154 3.88 11.62 -20.38
CA GLY A 154 3.63 10.29 -19.81
C GLY A 154 4.72 9.25 -20.09
N SER A 155 5.88 9.66 -20.62
CA SER A 155 7.02 8.76 -20.86
C SER A 155 7.84 8.54 -19.58
N ASN A 156 8.71 7.54 -19.60
CA ASN A 156 9.72 7.36 -18.56
C ASN A 156 10.65 8.58 -18.47
N LEU A 157 11.18 8.80 -17.27
CA LEU A 157 12.14 9.85 -16.99
C LEU A 157 13.55 9.25 -17.06
N ASP A 158 14.42 9.82 -17.88
CA ASP A 158 15.82 9.39 -18.04
C ASP A 158 16.72 10.64 -18.10
N ILE A 159 17.67 10.71 -17.17
CA ILE A 159 18.73 11.71 -17.11
C ILE A 159 20.07 10.97 -17.05
N SER A 160 20.56 10.57 -18.22
CA SER A 160 21.87 9.93 -18.40
C SER A 160 22.77 10.71 -19.39
N SER A 161 22.47 11.97 -19.68
CA SER A 161 23.26 12.77 -20.63
C SER A 161 24.58 13.23 -19.99
N PRO A 162 25.62 13.54 -20.79
CA PRO A 162 26.90 14.02 -20.25
C PRO A 162 26.83 15.36 -19.51
N ILE A 163 25.84 16.20 -19.81
CA ILE A 163 25.60 17.47 -19.08
C ILE A 163 24.72 17.21 -17.86
N GLY A 164 23.87 16.19 -17.95
CA GLY A 164 22.96 15.81 -16.89
C GLY A 164 21.76 16.73 -16.76
N GLY A 165 21.10 16.63 -15.62
CA GLY A 165 19.88 17.36 -15.32
C GLY A 165 19.35 16.95 -13.96
N GLY A 166 18.13 17.38 -13.67
CA GLY A 166 17.44 17.00 -12.44
C GLY A 166 16.61 18.13 -11.90
N TRP A 167 16.41 18.15 -10.60
CA TRP A 167 15.69 19.20 -9.92
C TRP A 167 16.28 19.48 -8.55
N TYR A 168 16.15 20.73 -8.10
CA TYR A 168 16.79 21.19 -6.88
C TYR A 168 16.00 22.32 -6.21
N ILE A 169 16.32 22.54 -4.94
CA ILE A 169 15.93 23.71 -4.16
C ILE A 169 17.18 24.35 -3.56
N LEU A 170 17.03 25.59 -3.10
CA LEU A 170 18.09 26.28 -2.37
C LEU A 170 18.02 25.94 -0.89
N ASN A 171 19.16 25.95 -0.20
CA ASN A 171 19.28 25.64 1.23
C ASN A 171 18.49 26.58 2.17
N SER A 172 17.95 27.69 1.65
CA SER A 172 17.06 28.58 2.41
C SER A 172 15.60 28.10 2.44
N SER A 173 15.25 27.09 1.64
CA SER A 173 13.89 26.59 1.50
C SER A 173 13.58 25.56 2.57
N VAL A 174 12.43 25.64 3.22
CA VAL A 174 12.07 24.64 4.24
C VAL A 174 11.60 23.31 3.64
N ASN A 175 11.34 23.26 2.32
CA ASN A 175 10.76 22.07 1.69
C ASN A 175 11.62 20.82 1.87
N GLY A 176 12.94 20.96 1.79
CA GLY A 176 13.86 19.84 1.85
C GLY A 176 14.16 19.35 3.25
N VAL A 177 13.66 20.03 4.29
CA VAL A 177 13.90 19.64 5.68
C VAL A 177 13.03 18.43 6.01
N SER A 178 13.66 17.41 6.60
CA SER A 178 13.02 16.11 6.78
C SER A 178 11.86 16.07 7.75
N GLY A 179 11.79 16.96 8.73
CA GLY A 179 10.68 17.01 9.68
C GLY A 179 10.57 15.79 10.60
N ASP A 180 9.48 15.76 11.39
CA ASP A 180 9.25 14.74 12.42
C ASP A 180 8.96 13.34 11.87
N ASP A 181 8.51 13.25 10.61
CA ASP A 181 8.25 12.01 9.88
C ASP A 181 9.51 11.39 9.28
N GLN A 182 10.66 12.08 9.36
CA GLN A 182 11.97 11.60 8.89
C GLN A 182 11.94 11.18 7.41
N LYS A 183 11.14 11.89 6.61
CA LYS A 183 10.95 11.63 5.19
C LYS A 183 10.90 12.92 4.41
N VAL A 184 11.47 12.91 3.21
CA VAL A 184 11.30 13.99 2.23
C VAL A 184 10.73 13.40 0.95
N LEU A 185 9.56 13.88 0.54
CA LEU A 185 8.95 13.47 -0.73
C LEU A 185 9.81 13.94 -1.91
N ILE A 186 10.05 13.06 -2.88
CA ILE A 186 10.82 13.39 -4.09
C ILE A 186 10.08 13.13 -5.40
N ALA A 187 9.03 12.30 -5.40
CA ALA A 187 8.18 12.10 -6.57
C ALA A 187 6.80 11.56 -6.20
N GLN A 188 5.80 11.91 -7.00
CA GLN A 188 4.52 11.22 -7.09
C GLN A 188 4.38 10.61 -8.48
N LEU A 189 4.04 9.32 -8.54
CA LEU A 189 4.05 8.53 -9.76
C LEU A 189 2.73 7.77 -9.89
N THR A 190 1.92 8.10 -10.89
CA THR A 190 0.66 7.41 -11.15
C THR A 190 0.75 6.62 -12.44
N THR A 191 0.50 5.31 -12.38
CA THR A 191 0.61 4.43 -13.54
C THR A 191 -0.19 3.15 -13.36
N ALA A 192 -0.54 2.49 -14.48
CA ALA A 192 -1.12 1.13 -14.47
C ALA A 192 -0.04 0.03 -14.40
N GLY A 193 1.22 0.42 -14.58
CA GLY A 193 2.37 -0.49 -14.64
C GLY A 193 3.07 -0.67 -13.30
N GLU A 194 4.17 -1.41 -13.35
CA GLU A 194 5.10 -1.57 -12.24
C GLU A 194 6.17 -0.48 -12.33
N ILE A 195 6.54 0.11 -11.18
CA ILE A 195 7.52 1.19 -11.12
C ILE A 195 8.91 0.72 -10.69
N SER A 196 9.94 1.34 -11.23
CA SER A 196 11.32 1.20 -10.78
C SER A 196 12.07 2.50 -11.01
N GLY A 197 13.18 2.71 -10.30
CA GLY A 197 13.96 3.93 -10.49
C GLY A 197 15.29 3.91 -9.76
N GLN A 198 16.13 4.86 -10.15
CA GLN A 198 17.38 5.19 -9.50
C GLN A 198 17.49 6.71 -9.44
N PHE A 199 17.79 7.23 -8.25
CA PHE A 199 18.02 8.64 -8.00
C PHE A 199 19.45 8.83 -7.51
N PHE A 200 20.12 9.86 -8.00
CA PHE A 200 21.34 10.35 -7.37
C PHE A 200 21.00 11.63 -6.62
N ILE A 201 21.15 11.59 -5.30
CA ILE A 201 20.53 12.56 -4.39
C ILE A 201 21.61 13.29 -3.61
N GLN A 202 21.46 14.60 -3.54
CA GLN A 202 22.30 15.51 -2.75
C GLN A 202 21.62 15.83 -1.42
N ILE A 203 22.31 15.51 -0.32
CA ILE A 203 21.80 15.58 1.05
C ILE A 203 22.79 16.34 1.93
N PHE A 204 22.28 17.22 2.79
CA PHE A 204 23.03 17.87 3.86
C PHE A 204 22.55 17.31 5.21
N PRO A 205 23.31 16.38 5.82
CA PRO A 205 23.01 15.86 7.16
C PRO A 205 22.90 17.00 8.17
N GLU A 206 21.83 16.97 8.97
CA GLU A 206 21.46 18.02 9.93
C GLU A 206 21.45 19.46 9.34
N GLY A 207 21.32 19.59 8.01
CA GLY A 207 21.38 20.86 7.28
C GLY A 207 22.79 21.45 7.12
N ASP A 208 23.85 20.73 7.48
CA ASP A 208 25.24 21.18 7.34
C ASP A 208 25.79 20.86 5.94
N GLN A 209 25.95 21.91 5.12
CA GLN A 209 26.53 21.82 3.78
C GLN A 209 27.98 21.30 3.76
N SER A 210 28.71 21.37 4.89
CA SER A 210 30.06 20.81 4.99
C SER A 210 30.07 19.27 5.04
N GLN A 211 28.94 18.66 5.41
CA GLN A 211 28.76 17.21 5.54
C GLN A 211 28.05 16.61 4.32
N LEU A 212 28.12 17.27 3.15
CA LEU A 212 27.45 16.86 1.93
C LEU A 212 27.60 15.36 1.63
N ILE A 213 26.46 14.70 1.44
CA ILE A 213 26.34 13.34 0.95
C ILE A 213 25.73 13.39 -0.45
N GLU A 214 26.40 12.75 -1.40
CA GLU A 214 25.88 12.49 -2.74
C GLU A 214 25.94 10.99 -2.99
N SER A 215 24.77 10.36 -3.17
CA SER A 215 24.69 8.92 -3.30
C SER A 215 23.55 8.50 -4.21
N SER A 216 23.74 7.35 -4.86
CA SER A 216 22.69 6.70 -5.65
C SER A 216 21.84 5.82 -4.75
N PHE A 217 20.53 5.98 -4.88
CA PHE A 217 19.53 5.13 -4.26
C PHE A 217 18.58 4.62 -5.33
N GLY A 218 18.19 3.36 -5.23
CA GLY A 218 17.30 2.73 -6.20
C GLY A 218 16.13 2.03 -5.54
N PHE A 219 15.09 1.85 -6.32
CA PHE A 219 13.96 1.01 -5.95
C PHE A 219 13.46 0.22 -7.16
N ALA A 220 12.91 -0.96 -6.91
CA ALA A 220 12.19 -1.73 -7.91
C ALA A 220 10.96 -2.35 -7.27
N GLN A 221 9.81 -2.18 -7.92
CA GLN A 221 8.60 -2.90 -7.55
C GLN A 221 8.81 -4.39 -7.84
N ILE A 222 8.45 -5.21 -6.86
CA ILE A 222 8.44 -6.65 -6.96
C ILE A 222 7.10 -7.18 -6.48
N SER A 223 6.69 -8.31 -7.05
CA SER A 223 5.61 -9.10 -6.48
C SER A 223 6.13 -9.76 -5.20
N CYS A 224 5.75 -9.23 -4.03
CA CYS A 224 5.75 -10.05 -2.84
C CYS A 224 4.41 -10.75 -2.80
N GLY A 225 4.44 -12.07 -2.70
CA GLY A 225 3.20 -12.81 -2.58
C GLY A 225 2.38 -12.27 -1.40
N VAL A 226 1.06 -12.42 -1.51
CA VAL A 226 0.17 -12.36 -0.36
C VAL A 226 0.49 -13.59 0.50
N ASP A 227 0.96 -13.35 1.70
CA ASP A 227 1.21 -14.41 2.68
C ASP A 227 -0.13 -14.93 3.22
N GLY A 228 -0.29 -16.25 3.18
CA GLY A 228 -1.46 -16.94 3.73
C GLY A 228 -1.42 -18.43 3.39
N CYS A 229 -2.41 -19.20 3.83
CA CYS A 229 -2.41 -20.63 3.54
C CYS A 229 -2.77 -20.88 2.06
N THR A 230 -1.85 -21.45 1.30
CA THR A 230 -2.03 -21.75 -0.14
C THR A 230 -2.61 -23.15 -0.43
N ASP A 231 -2.76 -23.98 0.59
CA ASP A 231 -3.31 -25.34 0.44
C ASP A 231 -4.84 -25.32 0.46
N GLN A 232 -5.47 -25.64 -0.68
CA GLN A 232 -6.93 -25.73 -0.83
C GLN A 232 -7.59 -26.76 0.10
N ALA A 233 -6.84 -27.71 0.66
CA ALA A 233 -7.36 -28.68 1.62
C ALA A 233 -7.33 -28.17 3.08
N ALA A 234 -6.71 -27.02 3.35
CA ALA A 234 -6.67 -26.42 4.66
C ALA A 234 -7.96 -25.65 4.98
N CYS A 235 -8.30 -25.60 6.27
CA CYS A 235 -9.49 -24.92 6.78
C CYS A 235 -9.40 -23.40 6.75
N ASN A 236 -8.20 -22.86 6.76
CA ASN A 236 -7.91 -21.44 6.59
C ASN A 236 -7.25 -21.16 5.23
N TYR A 237 -7.56 -21.96 4.20
CA TYR A 237 -7.15 -21.67 2.83
C TYR A 237 -7.54 -20.23 2.46
N ASP A 238 -6.55 -19.46 2.03
CA ASP A 238 -6.72 -18.11 1.53
C ASP A 238 -6.54 -18.13 0.01
N ILE A 239 -7.59 -17.76 -0.73
CA ILE A 239 -7.58 -17.75 -2.19
C ILE A 239 -6.73 -16.61 -2.76
N ASP A 240 -6.49 -15.57 -1.97
CA ASP A 240 -5.66 -14.44 -2.37
C ASP A 240 -4.18 -14.68 -2.03
N ALA A 241 -3.88 -15.67 -1.18
CA ALA A 241 -2.51 -16.06 -0.85
C ALA A 241 -1.74 -16.58 -2.07
N THR A 242 -0.56 -16.01 -2.29
CA THR A 242 0.38 -16.40 -3.35
C THR A 242 1.71 -16.90 -2.78
N SER A 243 1.89 -16.86 -1.46
CA SER A 243 3.00 -17.44 -0.70
C SER A 243 2.46 -18.16 0.53
N ASP A 244 2.91 -19.40 0.79
CA ASP A 244 2.54 -20.14 2.01
C ASP A 244 3.28 -19.57 3.22
N ASP A 245 2.52 -19.06 4.19
CA ASP A 245 3.05 -18.50 5.43
C ASP A 245 3.26 -19.55 6.54
N GLY A 246 2.94 -20.82 6.25
CA GLY A 246 3.05 -21.92 7.20
C GLY A 246 1.96 -21.90 8.28
N THR A 247 0.91 -21.10 8.12
CA THR A 247 -0.22 -21.03 9.06
C THR A 247 -1.36 -21.99 8.69
N CYS A 248 -1.23 -22.81 7.64
CA CYS A 248 -2.23 -23.79 7.24
C CYS A 248 -2.67 -24.69 8.41
N THR A 249 -3.97 -24.71 8.66
CA THR A 249 -4.66 -25.52 9.66
C THR A 249 -5.56 -26.53 8.97
N TYR A 250 -5.58 -27.75 9.46
CA TYR A 250 -6.35 -28.84 8.87
C TYR A 250 -7.35 -29.39 9.87
N ALA A 251 -8.47 -29.91 9.37
CA ALA A 251 -9.45 -30.58 10.19
C ALA A 251 -8.83 -31.80 10.87
N ALA A 252 -9.24 -32.07 12.11
CA ALA A 252 -8.86 -33.30 12.80
C ALA A 252 -9.42 -34.51 12.05
N ALA A 253 -8.78 -35.68 12.21
CA ALA A 253 -9.26 -36.90 11.58
C ALA A 253 -10.74 -37.16 11.93
N ASN A 254 -11.57 -37.31 10.89
CA ASN A 254 -13.03 -37.51 10.97
C ASN A 254 -13.86 -36.29 11.36
N PHE A 255 -13.27 -35.09 11.28
CA PHE A 255 -13.97 -33.83 11.43
C PHE A 255 -13.87 -33.01 10.13
N ASP A 256 -14.81 -32.09 9.94
CA ASP A 256 -14.70 -31.00 8.97
C ASP A 256 -14.05 -29.76 9.63
N CYS A 257 -13.90 -28.70 8.85
CA CYS A 257 -13.28 -27.45 9.29
C CYS A 257 -14.10 -26.65 10.32
N ASP A 258 -15.39 -26.96 10.46
CA ASP A 258 -16.27 -26.38 11.48
C ASP A 258 -16.30 -27.22 12.76
N GLY A 259 -15.56 -28.33 12.80
CA GLY A 259 -15.51 -29.25 13.92
C GLY A 259 -16.71 -30.21 13.99
N ASN A 260 -17.45 -30.40 12.89
CA ASN A 260 -18.50 -31.42 12.81
C ASN A 260 -17.90 -32.78 12.44
N CYS A 261 -18.44 -33.84 13.01
CA CYS A 261 -18.04 -35.21 12.67
C CYS A 261 -18.51 -35.55 11.24
N THR A 262 -17.60 -36.04 10.39
CA THR A 262 -17.88 -36.34 8.97
C THR A 262 -18.23 -37.80 8.70
N PHE A 263 -18.22 -38.66 9.73
CA PHE A 263 -18.87 -39.96 9.59
C PHE A 263 -20.37 -39.77 9.55
N SER A 264 -21.00 -40.21 8.46
CA SER A 264 -22.42 -40.47 8.49
C SER A 264 -22.66 -41.57 9.52
N GLU A 265 -23.26 -41.19 10.65
CA GLU A 265 -23.96 -42.13 11.50
C GLU A 265 -25.13 -42.69 10.68
N ASN A 266 -24.86 -43.75 9.93
CA ASN A 266 -25.89 -44.66 9.50
C ASN A 266 -26.42 -45.52 10.67
N GLU A 267 -26.16 -45.14 11.93
CA GLU A 267 -26.93 -45.56 13.10
C GLU A 267 -27.02 -44.39 14.09
N GLY A 268 -28.20 -43.76 14.16
CA GLY A 268 -28.38 -42.43 14.75
C GLY A 268 -28.03 -42.30 16.24
N ALA A 269 -27.26 -41.27 16.55
CA ALA A 269 -27.14 -40.64 17.86
C ALA A 269 -27.15 -39.12 17.70
N HIS A 270 -28.27 -38.54 18.13
CA HIS A 270 -28.49 -37.12 18.31
C HIS A 270 -27.31 -36.47 19.05
N VAL A 271 -26.51 -35.64 18.37
CA VAL A 271 -25.51 -34.77 19.03
C VAL A 271 -26.28 -33.73 19.85
N ARG A 272 -26.55 -34.05 21.12
CA ARG A 272 -26.93 -33.05 22.11
C ARG A 272 -25.64 -32.51 22.72
N ALA A 273 -25.36 -31.24 22.40
CA ALA A 273 -24.41 -30.43 23.13
C ALA A 273 -24.64 -30.61 24.63
N HIS A 274 -23.57 -31.02 25.32
CA HIS A 274 -23.61 -31.37 26.72
C HIS A 274 -23.54 -30.09 27.56
N GLU A 275 -24.66 -29.39 27.75
CA GLU A 275 -24.79 -28.46 28.87
C GLU A 275 -24.91 -29.29 30.16
N ARG A 276 -23.87 -29.26 30.99
CA ARG A 276 -23.86 -29.89 32.31
C ARG A 276 -24.54 -28.96 33.31
N THR A 277 -25.71 -29.36 33.79
CA THR A 277 -26.22 -28.89 35.08
C THR A 277 -26.65 -30.10 35.92
N GLN A 278 -25.82 -30.46 36.88
CA GLN A 278 -26.12 -31.48 37.89
C GLN A 278 -27.06 -30.90 38.95
N THR A 279 -28.21 -31.53 39.18
CA THR A 279 -28.83 -31.59 40.51
C THR A 279 -29.52 -32.94 40.67
N LEU A 280 -28.91 -33.79 41.50
CA LEU A 280 -29.40 -35.10 41.92
C LEU A 280 -30.61 -34.95 42.85
N GLU A 281 -31.76 -35.53 42.50
CA GLU A 281 -32.85 -35.74 43.45
C GLU A 281 -32.52 -36.94 44.35
N ALA A 282 -32.43 -36.67 45.66
CA ALA A 282 -32.32 -37.69 46.69
C ALA A 282 -33.71 -38.32 46.93
N THR A 283 -33.93 -39.55 46.51
CA THR A 283 -34.99 -40.38 47.07
C THR A 283 -34.54 -41.83 47.19
N SER A 284 -34.46 -42.28 48.44
CA SER A 284 -34.93 -43.58 48.94
C SER A 284 -33.90 -44.25 49.86
N ILE A 285 -34.34 -44.61 51.07
CA ILE A 285 -34.48 -46.00 51.55
C ILE A 285 -34.39 -46.07 53.11
N ARG A 286 -35.48 -46.63 53.70
CA ARG A 286 -35.58 -47.54 54.87
C ARG A 286 -36.26 -47.10 56.19
N HIS A 287 -37.36 -47.83 56.40
CA HIS A 287 -37.76 -48.61 57.57
C HIS A 287 -38.61 -48.01 58.70
N MET A 288 -39.84 -48.52 58.73
CA MET A 288 -40.73 -48.58 59.89
C MET A 288 -40.11 -49.34 61.07
N ALA A 289 -40.30 -48.82 62.29
CA ALA A 289 -40.56 -49.60 63.50
C ALA A 289 -41.17 -48.67 64.57
N GLY A 290 -42.23 -49.15 65.23
CA GLY A 290 -43.11 -48.34 66.05
C GLY A 290 -42.76 -48.23 67.55
N ARG A 291 -43.60 -47.42 68.20
CA ARG A 291 -44.06 -47.46 69.60
C ARG A 291 -43.12 -47.06 70.75
N ALA A 292 -43.57 -45.97 71.40
CA ALA A 292 -43.81 -45.82 72.84
C ALA A 292 -42.62 -45.74 73.82
N ALA A 293 -42.47 -44.59 74.48
CA ALA A 293 -42.90 -44.34 75.87
C ALA A 293 -42.07 -43.26 76.61
N ARG A 294 -42.80 -42.41 77.36
CA ARG A 294 -42.50 -41.82 78.69
C ARG A 294 -41.35 -40.82 78.91
N ARG A 295 -41.80 -39.60 79.30
CA ARG A 295 -41.60 -38.86 80.58
C ARG A 295 -40.21 -38.37 81.02
N GLU A 296 -40.24 -37.10 81.45
CA GLU A 296 -39.40 -36.42 82.46
C GLU A 296 -37.95 -36.15 82.00
N LEU A 297 -37.44 -34.92 81.97
CA LEU A 297 -37.59 -33.73 82.83
C LEU A 297 -37.65 -32.44 82.00
#